data_AF-A0A973LRL1-F1
#
_entry.id   AF-A0A973LRL1-F1
#
_cell.length_a   1.000
_cell.length_b   1.000
_cell.length_c   1.000
_cell.angle_alpha   90.00
_cell.angle_beta   90.00
_cell.angle_gamma   90.00
#
_symmetry.space_group_name_H-M   'P 1'
#
loop_
_entity.id
_entity.type
_entity.pdbx_description
1 polymer ?
#
loop_
_entity_poly.entity_id
_entity_poly.type
_entity_poly.pdbx_seq_one_letter_code
_entity_poly.pdbx_strand_id
1 'polypeptide(L)'
;MEPPSSADDTLAVYCLTGQTRTELVRSAAILGLGTPDTPDRLWVNGRSLDPETWRTSRPADFKRACTALYQARPEGALPQSTSWWEKQLDLLFPVLIGVLLGLLPTGWRAAVDRGARDATALRQAFTEFRRAVTAFTASGDDGEVAVRRGELRRQLSLVSVLHPSWPRAKDLADRLDREPLGDSSFQGWRGATPAYKEETEKKIATALSAYAEELDRLAVALTRPFRSTLRRGRA
;
A
#
# COMPACT_ATOMS: atom_id res chain seq x y z
N MET A 1 13.01 -38.83 18.06
CA MET A 1 11.74 -38.17 18.43
C MET A 1 12.11 -37.14 19.48
N GLU A 2 12.35 -35.90 19.05
CA GLU A 2 12.82 -34.84 19.94
C GLU A 2 11.61 -34.29 20.72
N PRO A 3 11.69 -34.14 22.05
CA PRO A 3 10.57 -33.62 22.82
C PRO A 3 10.29 -32.17 22.39
N PRO A 4 9.01 -31.76 22.29
CA PRO A 4 8.69 -30.37 22.01
C PRO A 4 9.29 -29.48 23.10
N SER A 5 10.04 -28.46 22.68
CA SER A 5 10.57 -27.47 23.62
C SER A 5 9.43 -26.63 24.18
N SER A 6 9.47 -26.26 25.46
CA SER A 6 8.44 -25.43 26.11
C SER A 6 8.21 -24.08 25.42
N ALA A 7 9.18 -23.59 24.64
CA ALA A 7 9.07 -22.40 23.81
C ALA A 7 8.12 -22.58 22.62
N ASP A 8 8.10 -23.77 22.00
CA ASP A 8 7.20 -24.08 20.88
C ASP A 8 5.74 -24.15 21.34
N ASP A 9 5.49 -24.67 22.54
CA ASP A 9 4.15 -24.72 23.14
C ASP A 9 3.63 -23.32 23.48
N THR A 10 4.50 -22.46 24.02
CA THR A 10 4.17 -21.06 24.34
C THR A 10 3.78 -20.28 23.08
N LEU A 11 4.52 -20.49 21.99
CA LEU A 11 4.26 -19.85 20.71
C LEU A 11 2.93 -20.34 20.10
N ALA A 12 2.65 -21.64 20.18
CA ALA A 12 1.40 -22.22 19.71
C ALA A 12 0.19 -21.68 20.50
N VAL A 13 0.29 -21.60 21.83
CA VAL A 13 -0.76 -21.02 22.67
C VAL A 13 -1.03 -19.58 22.26
N TYR A 14 0.02 -18.77 22.09
CA TYR A 14 -0.13 -17.37 21.67
C TYR A 14 -0.91 -17.23 20.37
N CYS A 15 -0.55 -17.99 19.32
CA CYS A 15 -1.16 -17.87 18.00
C CYS A 15 -2.57 -18.46 17.90
N LEU A 16 -2.98 -19.29 18.86
CA LEU A 16 -4.31 -19.87 18.90
C LEU A 16 -5.29 -19.08 19.80
N THR A 17 -4.83 -18.05 20.52
CA THR A 17 -5.73 -17.18 21.29
C THR A 17 -6.71 -16.44 20.38
N GLY A 18 -7.95 -16.22 20.84
CA GLY A 18 -9.02 -15.64 20.02
C GLY A 18 -8.65 -14.30 19.35
N GLN A 19 -7.85 -13.48 20.02
CA GLN A 19 -7.42 -12.16 19.50
C GLN A 19 -6.36 -12.27 18.40
N THR A 20 -5.55 -13.32 18.36
CA THR A 20 -4.43 -13.46 17.43
C THR A 20 -4.75 -14.30 16.21
N ARG A 21 -5.86 -15.04 16.22
CA ARG A 21 -6.29 -15.91 15.10
C ARG A 21 -6.47 -15.14 13.80
N THR A 22 -7.09 -13.97 13.85
CA THR A 22 -7.26 -13.11 12.67
C THR A 22 -5.92 -12.65 12.10
N GLU A 23 -5.02 -12.23 12.98
CA GLU A 23 -3.68 -11.81 12.57
C GLU A 23 -2.81 -12.99 12.11
N LEU A 24 -3.05 -14.20 12.61
CA LEU A 24 -2.40 -15.43 12.15
C LEU A 24 -2.83 -15.78 10.72
N VAL A 25 -4.14 -15.73 10.42
CA VAL A 25 -4.67 -15.95 9.06
C VAL A 25 -4.12 -14.90 8.09
N ARG A 26 -4.07 -13.64 8.52
CA ARG A 26 -3.49 -12.55 7.74
C ARG A 26 -1.99 -12.75 7.49
N SER A 27 -1.24 -13.14 8.51
CA SER A 27 0.19 -13.47 8.40
C SER A 27 0.41 -14.62 7.41
N ALA A 28 -0.39 -15.68 7.49
CA ALA A 28 -0.35 -16.81 6.57
C ALA A 28 -0.61 -16.39 5.11
N ALA A 29 -1.57 -15.50 4.89
CA ALA A 29 -1.89 -14.95 3.57
C ALA A 29 -0.75 -14.10 3.00
N ILE A 30 -0.12 -13.24 3.82
CA ILE A 30 1.05 -12.44 3.42
C ILE A 30 2.22 -13.33 3.02
N LEU A 31 2.40 -14.47 3.71
CA LEU A 31 3.45 -15.45 3.44
C LEU A 31 3.14 -16.39 2.25
N GLY A 32 1.96 -16.26 1.63
CA GLY A 32 1.52 -17.12 0.53
C GLY A 32 1.23 -18.57 0.94
N LEU A 33 0.93 -18.81 2.22
CA LEU A 33 0.65 -20.15 2.76
C LEU A 33 -0.81 -20.57 2.59
N GLY A 34 -1.68 -19.64 2.18
CA GLY A 34 -3.09 -19.83 1.89
C GLY A 34 -3.76 -18.50 1.58
N THR A 35 -5.06 -18.53 1.28
CA THR A 35 -5.87 -17.32 1.11
C THR A 35 -6.88 -17.21 2.26
N PRO A 36 -7.18 -16.02 2.79
CA PRO A 36 -8.21 -15.88 3.82
C PRO A 36 -9.57 -16.35 3.27
N ASP A 37 -10.27 -17.20 4.03
CA ASP A 37 -11.66 -17.61 3.74
C ASP A 37 -12.62 -16.76 4.59
N THR A 38 -12.40 -16.79 5.91
CA THR A 38 -13.03 -15.91 6.91
C THR A 38 -11.93 -15.25 7.73
N PRO A 39 -12.26 -14.28 8.62
CA PRO A 39 -11.25 -13.69 9.50
C PRO A 39 -10.46 -14.72 10.31
N ASP A 40 -11.07 -15.85 10.65
CA ASP A 40 -10.51 -16.91 11.49
C ASP A 40 -10.23 -18.23 10.74
N ARG A 41 -10.32 -18.27 9.39
CA ARG A 41 -10.07 -19.48 8.59
C ARG A 41 -9.24 -19.19 7.35
N LEU A 42 -8.44 -20.19 6.97
CA LEU A 42 -7.54 -20.13 5.83
C LEU A 42 -7.94 -21.16 4.77
N TRP A 43 -8.12 -20.73 3.53
CA TRP A 43 -8.30 -21.60 2.38
C TRP A 43 -6.93 -22.09 1.88
N VAL A 44 -6.72 -23.40 1.96
CA VAL A 44 -5.46 -24.07 1.60
C VAL A 44 -5.76 -25.32 0.80
N ASN A 45 -5.17 -25.45 -0.39
CA ASN A 45 -5.36 -26.61 -1.28
C ASN A 45 -6.85 -26.99 -1.51
N GLY A 46 -7.71 -25.99 -1.70
CA GLY A 46 -9.14 -26.23 -1.97
C GLY A 46 -9.98 -26.58 -0.73
N ARG A 47 -9.46 -26.37 0.48
CA ARG A 47 -10.18 -26.63 1.75
C ARG A 47 -10.06 -25.44 2.69
N SER A 48 -11.16 -25.12 3.38
CA SER A 48 -11.18 -24.14 4.47
C SER A 48 -10.75 -24.78 5.79
N LEU A 49 -9.63 -24.33 6.34
CA LEU A 49 -9.03 -24.83 7.58
C LEU A 49 -9.10 -23.77 8.68
N ASP A 50 -9.55 -24.17 9.87
CA ASP A 50 -9.31 -23.41 11.10
C ASP A 50 -7.83 -23.55 11.55
N PRO A 51 -7.30 -22.62 12.38
CA PRO A 51 -5.92 -22.63 12.82
C PRO A 51 -5.45 -23.93 13.50
N GLU A 52 -6.31 -24.64 14.25
CA GLU A 52 -5.98 -25.90 14.90
C GLU A 52 -5.85 -27.05 13.89
N THR A 53 -6.81 -27.15 12.97
CA THR A 53 -6.75 -28.10 11.86
C THR A 53 -5.57 -27.79 10.95
N TRP A 54 -5.25 -26.52 10.74
CA TRP A 54 -4.07 -26.10 9.96
C TRP A 54 -2.76 -26.46 10.67
N ARG A 55 -2.66 -26.27 11.99
CA ARG A 55 -1.50 -26.67 12.80
C ARG A 55 -1.21 -28.16 12.72
N THR A 56 -2.25 -28.98 12.76
CA THR A 56 -2.11 -30.44 12.73
C THR A 56 -1.82 -30.97 11.32
N SER A 57 -2.48 -30.43 10.30
CA SER A 57 -2.30 -30.88 8.91
C SER A 57 -1.06 -30.30 8.22
N ARG A 58 -0.61 -29.10 8.61
CA ARG A 58 0.55 -28.40 8.03
C ARG A 58 1.40 -27.71 9.12
N PRO A 59 2.03 -28.48 10.02
CA PRO A 59 2.71 -27.94 11.20
C PRO A 59 3.85 -26.97 10.87
N ALA A 60 4.58 -27.20 9.77
CA ALA A 60 5.66 -26.32 9.35
C ALA A 60 5.16 -24.95 8.87
N ASP A 61 4.08 -24.92 8.09
CA ASP A 61 3.48 -23.68 7.58
C ASP A 61 2.85 -22.87 8.72
N PHE A 62 2.15 -23.56 9.64
CA PHE A 62 1.61 -22.95 10.84
C PHE A 62 2.71 -22.33 11.70
N LYS A 63 3.79 -23.08 11.99
CA LYS A 63 4.93 -22.58 12.79
C LYS A 63 5.52 -21.34 12.14
N ARG A 64 5.74 -21.37 10.83
CA ARG A 64 6.29 -20.24 10.07
C ARG A 64 5.42 -18.98 10.15
N ALA A 65 4.11 -19.09 9.99
CA ALA A 65 3.20 -17.93 10.11
C ALA A 65 3.08 -17.41 11.54
N CYS A 66 3.05 -18.32 12.51
CA CYS A 66 2.97 -17.99 13.92
C CYS A 66 4.23 -17.30 14.43
N THR A 67 5.42 -17.76 14.01
CA THR A 67 6.70 -17.07 14.27
C THR A 67 6.71 -15.68 13.65
N ALA A 68 6.27 -15.53 12.38
CA ALA A 68 6.19 -14.23 11.74
C ALA A 68 5.25 -13.26 12.47
N LEU A 69 4.09 -13.76 12.92
CA LEU A 69 3.14 -12.98 13.71
C LEU A 69 3.74 -12.56 15.06
N TYR A 70 4.41 -13.49 15.75
CA TYR A 70 5.03 -13.22 17.05
C TYR A 70 6.12 -12.14 16.95
N GLN A 71 6.96 -12.22 15.91
CA GLN A 71 8.04 -11.27 15.65
C GLN A 71 7.56 -9.90 15.15
N ALA A 72 6.36 -9.82 14.59
CA ALA A 72 5.78 -8.55 14.13
C ALA A 72 5.26 -7.67 15.29
N ARG A 73 5.30 -8.14 16.54
CA ARG A 73 4.85 -7.35 17.69
C ARG A 73 5.83 -6.21 18.00
N PRO A 74 5.35 -4.97 18.15
CA PRO A 74 6.18 -3.88 18.63
C PRO A 74 6.56 -4.15 20.10
N GLU A 75 7.86 -4.23 20.39
CA GLU A 75 8.39 -4.29 21.75
C GLU A 75 8.13 -2.94 22.43
N GLY A 76 6.99 -2.82 23.12
CA GLY A 76 6.59 -1.54 23.69
C GLY A 76 5.27 -1.53 24.45
N ALA A 77 5.08 -2.45 25.39
CA ALA A 77 4.11 -2.30 26.47
C ALA A 77 4.55 -3.12 27.70
N LEU A 78 5.65 -2.72 28.32
CA LEU A 78 5.99 -3.19 29.67
C LEU A 78 6.24 -1.95 30.56
N PRO A 79 5.57 -1.84 31.72
CA PRO A 79 5.89 -0.81 32.70
C PRO A 79 7.28 -1.10 33.28
N GLN A 80 8.07 -0.04 33.41
CA GLN A 80 9.42 -0.07 33.96
C GLN A 80 9.43 -0.66 35.38
N SER A 81 10.17 -1.74 35.58
CA SER A 81 10.81 -2.03 36.87
C SER A 81 12.20 -2.61 36.63
N THR A 82 13.18 -1.96 37.23
CA THR A 82 14.63 -2.16 37.07
C THR A 82 15.15 -3.46 37.69
N SER A 83 16.38 -3.81 37.29
CA SER A 83 17.35 -4.68 37.99
C SER A 83 17.35 -6.16 37.62
N TRP A 84 18.24 -6.56 36.66
CA TRP A 84 19.14 -7.74 36.69
C TRP A 84 19.68 -8.18 35.31
N TRP A 85 19.10 -7.69 34.20
CA TRP A 85 19.34 -8.14 32.82
C TRP A 85 20.49 -7.41 32.07
N GLU A 86 21.03 -6.33 32.65
CA GLU A 86 22.02 -5.47 31.99
C GLU A 86 23.38 -6.16 31.72
N LYS A 87 23.69 -7.27 32.39
CA LYS A 87 24.95 -8.02 32.16
C LYS A 87 24.87 -9.12 31.09
N GLN A 88 23.68 -9.47 30.59
CA GLN A 88 23.52 -10.47 29.51
C GLN A 88 23.37 -9.85 28.11
N LEU A 89 23.11 -8.54 28.02
CA LEU A 89 22.84 -7.87 26.75
C LEU A 89 24.08 -7.62 25.89
N ASP A 90 25.27 -7.47 26.49
CA ASP A 90 26.50 -7.20 25.72
C ASP A 90 26.97 -8.38 24.86
N LEU A 91 26.55 -9.62 25.19
CA LEU A 91 26.96 -10.82 24.45
C LEU A 91 25.98 -11.21 23.32
N LEU A 92 24.71 -10.76 23.38
CA LEU A 92 23.66 -11.12 22.41
C LEU A 92 23.35 -10.01 21.39
N PHE A 93 23.81 -8.78 21.64
CA PHE A 93 23.58 -7.63 20.76
C PHE A 93 24.10 -7.82 19.31
N PRO A 94 25.29 -8.39 19.05
CA PRO A 94 25.80 -8.51 17.68
C PRO A 94 25.04 -9.55 16.82
N VAL A 95 24.51 -10.61 17.45
CA VAL A 95 23.82 -11.70 16.76
C VAL A 95 22.38 -11.32 16.41
N LEU A 96 21.70 -10.54 17.26
CA LEU A 96 20.35 -10.04 17.01
C LEU A 96 20.31 -8.98 15.89
N ILE A 97 21.34 -8.13 15.77
CA ILE A 97 21.45 -7.17 14.67
C ILE A 97 21.63 -7.88 13.31
N GLY A 98 22.39 -8.98 13.28
CA GLY A 98 22.63 -9.77 12.04
C GLY A 98 21.35 -10.38 11.45
N VAL A 99 20.41 -10.82 12.29
CA VAL A 99 19.13 -11.43 11.85
C VAL A 99 18.07 -10.38 11.53
N LEU A 100 18.00 -9.27 12.29
CA LEU A 100 17.12 -8.13 11.98
C LEU A 100 17.48 -7.45 10.65
N LEU A 101 18.77 -7.34 10.32
CA LEU A 101 19.23 -6.84 9.02
C LEU A 101 18.89 -7.79 7.86
N GLY A 102 18.69 -9.08 8.12
CA GLY A 102 18.38 -10.10 7.10
C GLY A 102 16.91 -10.17 6.68
N LEU A 103 15.97 -9.81 7.57
CA LEU A 103 14.51 -9.85 7.32
C LEU A 103 13.91 -8.51 6.86
N LEU A 104 14.57 -7.39 7.16
CA LEU A 104 14.24 -6.08 6.60
C LEU A 104 14.29 -6.01 5.05
N PRO A 105 15.27 -6.61 4.34
CA PRO A 105 15.39 -6.46 2.89
C PRO A 105 14.27 -7.13 2.08
N THR A 106 13.64 -8.21 2.56
CA THR A 106 12.55 -8.88 1.82
C THR A 106 11.24 -8.10 1.90
N GLY A 107 10.87 -7.62 3.10
CA GLY A 107 9.72 -6.74 3.28
C GLY A 107 9.90 -5.40 2.56
N TRP A 108 11.12 -4.86 2.58
CA TRP A 108 11.46 -3.63 1.87
C TRP A 108 11.32 -3.77 0.35
N ARG A 109 11.89 -4.83 -0.25
CA ARG A 109 11.76 -5.07 -1.69
C ARG A 109 10.30 -5.22 -2.11
N ALA A 110 9.51 -5.99 -1.37
CA ALA A 110 8.08 -6.15 -1.68
C ALA A 110 7.30 -4.81 -1.61
N ALA A 111 7.63 -3.94 -0.64
CA ALA A 111 7.03 -2.62 -0.53
C ALA A 111 7.46 -1.69 -1.67
N VAL A 112 8.75 -1.70 -2.04
CA VAL A 112 9.28 -0.93 -3.17
C VAL A 112 8.67 -1.39 -4.49
N ASP A 113 8.58 -2.69 -4.72
CA ASP A 113 7.98 -3.27 -5.92
C ASP A 113 6.50 -2.92 -6.04
N ARG A 114 5.75 -2.95 -4.94
CA ARG A 114 4.35 -2.50 -4.91
C ARG A 114 4.26 -1.02 -5.25
N GLY A 115 5.05 -0.18 -4.60
CA GLY A 115 5.09 1.26 -4.86
C GLY A 115 5.47 1.59 -6.31
N ALA A 116 6.38 0.82 -6.92
CA ALA A 116 6.76 0.97 -8.32
C ALA A 116 5.62 0.59 -9.29
N ARG A 117 4.84 -0.46 -8.97
CA ARG A 117 3.64 -0.83 -9.74
C ARG A 117 2.57 0.24 -9.65
N ASP A 118 2.28 0.73 -8.44
CA ASP A 118 1.27 1.77 -8.22
C ASP A 118 1.67 3.09 -8.90
N ALA A 119 2.96 3.46 -8.83
CA ALA A 119 3.51 4.60 -9.55
C ALA A 119 3.37 4.46 -11.07
N THR A 120 3.60 3.27 -11.61
CA THR A 120 3.44 2.98 -13.05
C THR A 120 1.98 3.06 -13.47
N ALA A 121 1.07 2.45 -12.71
CA ALA A 121 -0.36 2.49 -12.98
C ALA A 121 -0.90 3.92 -12.98
N LEU A 122 -0.45 4.74 -12.01
CA LEU A 122 -0.85 6.15 -11.92
C LEU A 122 -0.37 6.97 -13.12
N ARG A 123 0.89 6.79 -13.54
CA ARG A 123 1.45 7.45 -14.74
C ARG A 123 0.74 7.02 -16.02
N GLN A 124 0.41 5.74 -16.13
CA GLN A 124 -0.30 5.20 -17.29
C GLN A 124 -1.71 5.79 -17.36
N ALA A 125 -2.46 5.78 -16.25
CA ALA A 125 -3.79 6.38 -16.20
C ALA A 125 -3.77 7.87 -16.58
N PHE A 126 -2.79 8.62 -16.10
CA PHE A 126 -2.62 10.02 -16.49
C PHE A 126 -2.25 10.20 -17.96
N THR A 127 -1.40 9.33 -18.50
CA THR A 127 -1.02 9.37 -19.92
C THR A 127 -2.23 9.16 -20.83
N GLU A 128 -3.08 8.19 -20.51
CA GLU A 128 -4.31 7.94 -21.26
C GLU A 128 -5.33 9.07 -21.10
N PHE A 129 -5.48 9.63 -19.89
CA PHE A 129 -6.30 10.82 -19.68
C PHE A 129 -5.83 12.00 -20.52
N ARG A 130 -4.52 12.30 -20.50
CA ARG A 130 -3.93 13.38 -21.30
C ARG A 130 -4.17 13.16 -22.79
N ARG A 131 -4.01 11.94 -23.29
CA ARG A 131 -4.31 11.59 -24.70
C ARG A 131 -5.77 11.83 -25.04
N ALA A 132 -6.70 11.42 -24.19
CA ALA A 132 -8.13 11.65 -24.40
C ALA A 132 -8.45 13.14 -24.44
N VAL A 133 -7.87 13.95 -23.55
CA VAL A 133 -8.07 15.41 -23.55
C VAL A 133 -7.50 16.06 -24.82
N THR A 134 -6.32 15.65 -25.28
CA THR A 134 -5.76 16.14 -26.56
C THR A 134 -6.60 15.72 -27.77
N ALA A 135 -7.17 14.51 -27.75
CA ALA A 135 -8.08 14.05 -28.79
C ALA A 135 -9.40 14.85 -28.77
N PHE A 136 -9.90 15.19 -27.59
CA PHE A 136 -11.07 16.05 -27.42
C PHE A 136 -10.85 17.44 -28.02
N THR A 137 -9.70 18.09 -27.77
CA THR A 137 -9.49 19.45 -28.30
C THR A 137 -9.52 19.46 -29.84
N ALA A 138 -9.05 18.38 -30.48
CA ALA A 138 -9.10 18.21 -31.93
C ALA A 138 -10.49 17.84 -32.48
N SER A 139 -11.26 17.00 -31.79
CA SER A 139 -12.51 16.38 -32.31
C SER A 139 -13.80 16.97 -31.73
N GLY A 140 -13.75 17.50 -30.52
CA GLY A 140 -14.91 17.92 -29.73
C GLY A 140 -15.78 16.77 -29.20
N ASP A 141 -15.23 15.56 -29.08
CA ASP A 141 -15.88 14.41 -28.45
C ASP A 141 -15.26 14.12 -27.07
N ASP A 142 -16.08 14.21 -26.02
CA ASP A 142 -15.67 14.10 -24.61
C ASP A 142 -15.93 12.72 -24.01
N GLY A 143 -16.51 11.77 -24.77
CA GLY A 143 -16.87 10.44 -24.26
C GLY A 143 -15.68 9.70 -23.66
N GLU A 144 -14.54 9.72 -24.34
CA GLU A 144 -13.30 9.09 -23.85
C GLU A 144 -12.70 9.86 -22.66
N VAL A 145 -12.85 11.20 -22.62
CA VAL A 145 -12.29 12.04 -21.54
C VAL A 145 -12.89 11.67 -20.19
N ALA A 146 -14.22 11.54 -20.12
CA ALA A 146 -14.92 11.19 -18.88
C ALA A 146 -14.48 9.82 -18.35
N VAL A 147 -14.38 8.82 -19.24
CA VAL A 147 -13.93 7.46 -18.89
C VAL A 147 -12.51 7.48 -18.33
N ARG A 148 -11.56 8.12 -19.03
CA ARG A 148 -10.16 8.17 -18.59
C ARG A 148 -9.96 9.00 -17.33
N ARG A 149 -10.78 10.03 -17.12
CA ARG A 149 -10.81 10.79 -15.88
C ARG A 149 -11.24 9.94 -14.70
N GLY A 150 -12.31 9.16 -14.86
CA GLY A 150 -12.79 8.21 -13.85
C GLY A 150 -11.72 7.19 -13.46
N GLU A 151 -10.97 6.66 -14.42
CA GLU A 151 -9.87 5.73 -14.16
C GLU A 151 -8.71 6.41 -13.38
N LEU A 152 -8.29 7.62 -13.79
CA LEU A 152 -7.26 8.37 -13.06
C LEU A 152 -7.71 8.68 -11.62
N ARG A 153 -8.96 9.09 -11.43
CA ARG A 153 -9.56 9.33 -10.11
C ARG A 153 -9.54 8.07 -9.25
N ARG A 154 -9.87 6.92 -9.84
CA ARG A 154 -9.84 5.62 -9.16
C ARG A 154 -8.44 5.30 -8.65
N GLN A 155 -7.41 5.47 -9.47
CA GLN A 155 -6.01 5.26 -9.07
C GLN A 155 -5.59 6.20 -7.92
N LEU A 156 -5.93 7.49 -8.00
CA LEU A 156 -5.64 8.44 -6.93
C LEU A 156 -6.36 8.11 -5.62
N SER A 157 -7.59 7.60 -5.73
CA SER A 157 -8.38 7.15 -4.57
C SER A 157 -7.79 5.90 -3.92
N LEU A 158 -7.28 4.96 -4.71
CA LEU A 158 -6.54 3.81 -4.17
C LEU A 158 -5.29 4.26 -3.41
N VAL A 159 -4.53 5.21 -3.96
CA VAL A 159 -3.35 5.78 -3.29
C VAL A 159 -3.74 6.48 -1.99
N SER A 160 -4.85 7.23 -1.95
CA SER A 160 -5.28 7.92 -0.72
C SER A 160 -5.74 6.96 0.38
N VAL A 161 -6.39 5.85 0.03
CA VAL A 161 -6.76 4.78 0.97
C VAL A 161 -5.52 4.05 1.51
N LEU A 162 -4.54 3.75 0.65
CA LEU A 162 -3.30 3.08 1.04
C LEU A 162 -2.36 4.00 1.83
N HIS A 163 -2.43 5.31 1.60
CA HIS A 163 -1.59 6.32 2.25
C HIS A 163 -2.43 7.47 2.85
N PRO A 164 -3.21 7.24 3.92
CA PRO A 164 -4.12 8.26 4.47
C PRO A 164 -3.44 9.55 4.95
N SER A 165 -2.14 9.46 5.31
CA SER A 165 -1.35 10.61 5.77
C SER A 165 -0.82 11.49 4.63
N TRP A 166 -1.09 11.13 3.36
CA TRP A 166 -0.64 11.82 2.15
C TRP A 166 -1.80 12.61 1.53
N PRO A 167 -2.11 13.83 2.03
CA PRO A 167 -3.26 14.61 1.56
C PRO A 167 -3.19 14.91 0.06
N ARG A 168 -1.98 14.98 -0.50
CA ARG A 168 -1.73 15.30 -1.91
C ARG A 168 -2.49 14.40 -2.89
N ALA A 169 -2.65 13.10 -2.59
CA ALA A 169 -3.39 12.20 -3.48
C ALA A 169 -4.88 12.56 -3.54
N LYS A 170 -5.47 12.93 -2.39
CA LYS A 170 -6.84 13.42 -2.29
C LYS A 170 -6.98 14.78 -2.99
N ASP A 171 -6.05 15.70 -2.74
CA ASP A 171 -6.06 17.03 -3.37
C ASP A 171 -5.99 16.94 -4.90
N LEU A 172 -5.17 16.03 -5.44
CA LEU A 172 -5.09 15.78 -6.88
C LEU A 172 -6.39 15.18 -7.44
N ALA A 173 -7.03 14.26 -6.72
CA ALA A 173 -8.32 13.70 -7.11
C ALA A 173 -9.41 14.77 -7.14
N ASP A 174 -9.48 15.61 -6.11
CA ASP A 174 -10.47 16.70 -6.00
C ASP A 174 -10.26 17.78 -7.07
N ARG A 175 -9.01 18.04 -7.46
CA ARG A 175 -8.68 18.99 -8.56
C ARG A 175 -9.08 18.48 -9.93
N LEU A 176 -9.19 17.17 -10.12
CA LEU A 176 -9.55 16.58 -11.40
C LEU A 176 -11.00 16.91 -11.80
N ASP A 177 -11.87 17.18 -10.83
CA ASP A 177 -13.26 17.58 -11.06
C ASP A 177 -13.44 19.10 -11.23
N ARG A 178 -12.38 19.88 -11.06
CA ARG A 178 -12.41 21.34 -11.08
C ARG A 178 -11.83 21.87 -12.39
N GLU A 179 -12.21 23.09 -12.74
CA GLU A 179 -11.62 23.76 -13.88
C GLU A 179 -10.09 23.92 -13.71
N PRO A 180 -9.33 23.78 -14.80
CA PRO A 180 -9.76 23.61 -16.20
C PRO A 180 -9.85 22.13 -16.68
N LEU A 181 -9.84 21.16 -15.77
CA LEU A 181 -9.83 19.72 -16.12
C LEU A 181 -11.16 19.01 -15.85
N GLY A 182 -12.09 19.68 -15.17
CA GLY A 182 -13.43 19.19 -14.86
C GLY A 182 -14.40 19.25 -16.05
N ASP A 183 -15.59 18.67 -15.85
CA ASP A 183 -16.58 18.53 -16.94
C ASP A 183 -17.04 19.85 -17.54
N SER A 184 -17.13 20.91 -16.72
CA SER A 184 -17.54 22.23 -17.18
C SER A 184 -16.62 22.81 -18.25
N SER A 185 -15.33 22.46 -18.24
CA SER A 185 -14.34 22.95 -19.20
C SER A 185 -14.52 22.40 -20.61
N PHE A 186 -15.30 21.32 -20.75
CA PHE A 186 -15.57 20.66 -22.03
C PHE A 186 -16.98 20.98 -22.59
N GLN A 187 -17.86 21.54 -21.75
CA GLN A 187 -19.21 21.91 -22.17
C GLN A 187 -19.19 23.07 -23.18
N GLY A 188 -20.04 22.97 -24.21
CA GLY A 188 -20.18 24.02 -25.22
C GLY A 188 -19.04 24.10 -26.25
N TRP A 189 -18.02 23.21 -26.17
CA TRP A 189 -16.85 23.23 -27.06
C TRP A 189 -17.20 23.26 -28.56
N ARG A 190 -18.18 22.45 -28.99
CA ARG A 190 -18.57 22.37 -30.41
C ARG A 190 -19.08 23.71 -30.97
N GLY A 191 -19.79 24.49 -30.16
CA GLY A 191 -20.33 25.79 -30.53
C GLY A 191 -19.41 26.98 -30.22
N ALA A 192 -18.25 26.74 -29.61
CA ALA A 192 -17.36 27.81 -29.17
C ALA A 192 -16.63 28.49 -30.34
N THR A 193 -16.33 29.77 -30.17
CA THR A 193 -15.54 30.56 -31.14
C THR A 193 -14.09 30.06 -31.20
N PRO A 194 -13.37 30.26 -32.33
CA PRO A 194 -11.96 29.87 -32.43
C PRO A 194 -11.06 30.47 -31.35
N ALA A 195 -11.29 31.75 -30.99
CA ALA A 195 -10.53 32.43 -29.95
C ALA A 195 -10.74 31.79 -28.56
N TYR A 196 -11.97 31.41 -28.22
CA TYR A 196 -12.27 30.72 -26.97
C TYR A 196 -11.63 29.33 -26.91
N LYS A 197 -11.65 28.59 -28.02
CA LYS A 197 -11.02 27.27 -28.12
C LYS A 197 -9.51 27.36 -27.88
N GLU A 198 -8.84 28.32 -28.53
CA GLU A 198 -7.39 28.53 -28.36
C GLU A 198 -7.04 28.91 -26.91
N GLU A 199 -7.81 29.79 -26.28
CA GLU A 199 -7.58 30.15 -24.87
C GLU A 199 -7.78 28.96 -23.93
N THR A 200 -8.85 28.20 -24.14
CA THR A 200 -9.17 27.02 -23.31
C THR A 200 -8.15 25.90 -23.52
N GLU A 201 -7.69 25.65 -24.75
CA GLU A 201 -6.58 24.74 -25.05
C GLU A 201 -5.31 25.11 -24.28
N LYS A 202 -4.93 26.40 -24.26
CA LYS A 202 -3.77 26.87 -23.49
C LYS A 202 -3.94 26.65 -22.00
N LYS A 203 -5.14 26.91 -21.44
CA LYS A 203 -5.45 26.65 -20.02
C LYS A 203 -5.38 25.17 -19.69
N ILE A 204 -5.97 24.31 -20.52
CA ILE A 204 -5.93 22.86 -20.37
C ILE A 204 -4.49 22.35 -20.44
N ALA A 205 -3.71 22.75 -21.43
CA ALA A 205 -2.32 22.34 -21.59
C ALA A 205 -1.46 22.72 -20.38
N THR A 206 -1.64 23.94 -19.87
CA THR A 206 -0.95 24.44 -18.66
C THR A 206 -1.36 23.67 -17.41
N ALA A 207 -2.65 23.34 -17.26
CA ALA A 207 -3.09 22.54 -16.12
C ALA A 207 -2.60 21.10 -16.20
N LEU A 208 -2.59 20.49 -17.39
CA LEU A 208 -2.06 19.14 -17.60
C LEU A 208 -0.56 19.07 -17.27
N SER A 209 0.25 20.06 -17.65
CA SER A 209 1.68 20.06 -17.30
C SER A 209 1.90 20.20 -15.79
N ALA A 210 1.20 21.13 -15.14
CA ALA A 210 1.27 21.28 -13.68
C ALA A 210 0.80 20.01 -12.95
N TYR A 211 -0.26 19.37 -13.44
CA TYR A 211 -0.77 18.11 -12.88
C TYR A 211 0.23 16.97 -13.06
N ALA A 212 0.88 16.88 -14.23
CA ALA A 212 1.92 15.88 -14.51
C ALA A 212 3.07 15.97 -13.51
N GLU A 213 3.58 17.17 -13.24
CA GLU A 213 4.67 17.38 -12.28
C GLU A 213 4.30 16.92 -10.86
N GLU A 214 3.08 17.24 -10.41
CA GLU A 214 2.63 16.85 -9.08
C GLU A 214 2.37 15.34 -8.96
N LEU A 215 1.80 14.75 -10.00
CA LEU A 215 1.61 13.30 -10.09
C LEU A 215 2.95 12.57 -10.10
N ASP A 216 3.97 13.10 -10.79
CA ASP A 216 5.31 12.53 -10.77
C ASP A 216 5.95 12.61 -9.39
N ARG A 217 5.76 13.71 -8.66
CA ARG A 217 6.22 13.80 -7.26
C ARG A 217 5.54 12.75 -6.38
N LEU A 218 4.23 12.53 -6.57
CA LEU A 218 3.49 11.47 -5.87
C LEU A 218 3.99 10.08 -6.25
N ALA A 219 4.19 9.82 -7.54
CA ALA A 219 4.71 8.56 -8.07
C ALA A 219 6.13 8.27 -7.54
N VAL A 220 7.01 9.27 -7.47
CA VAL A 220 8.33 9.14 -6.84
C VAL A 220 8.21 8.83 -5.35
N ALA A 221 7.25 9.45 -4.63
CA ALA A 221 7.02 9.16 -3.23
C ALA A 221 6.57 7.70 -3.01
N LEU A 222 5.72 7.14 -3.88
CA LEU A 222 5.30 5.74 -3.83
C LEU A 222 6.49 4.77 -3.93
N THR A 223 7.51 5.11 -4.74
CA THR A 223 8.74 4.30 -4.82
C THR A 223 9.67 4.44 -3.61
N ARG A 224 9.39 5.36 -2.68
CA ARG A 224 10.26 5.71 -1.53
C ARG A 224 9.47 5.84 -0.22
N PRO A 225 8.88 4.74 0.30
CA PRO A 225 7.88 4.78 1.37
C PRO A 225 8.34 5.42 2.69
N PHE A 226 9.64 5.42 3.02
CA PHE A 226 10.15 5.88 4.32
C PHE A 226 10.73 7.31 4.33
N ARG A 227 10.86 7.99 3.19
CA ARG A 227 11.41 9.37 3.15
C ARG A 227 10.36 10.45 3.39
N SER A 228 9.07 10.17 3.22
CA SER A 228 8.01 11.18 3.37
C SER A 228 7.59 11.41 4.83
N THR A 229 7.75 10.41 5.71
CA THR A 229 7.40 10.51 7.14
C THR A 229 8.46 11.25 7.96
N LEU A 230 9.75 11.18 7.57
CA LEU A 230 10.86 11.78 8.31
C LEU A 230 10.92 13.31 8.27
N ARG A 231 10.11 13.98 7.43
CA ARG A 231 10.13 15.45 7.29
C ARG A 231 9.12 16.18 8.20
N ARG A 232 8.31 15.46 9.00
CA ARG A 232 7.36 16.07 9.96
C ARG A 232 7.95 16.35 11.36
N GLY A 233 9.23 16.05 11.60
CA GLY A 233 9.87 16.20 12.92
C GLY A 233 10.72 17.46 13.13
N ARG A 234 10.61 18.48 12.26
CA ARG A 234 11.20 19.80 12.48
C ARG A 234 10.17 20.88 12.15
N ALA A 235 9.37 21.21 13.14
CA ALA A 235 8.70 22.49 13.30
C ALA A 235 8.84 22.87 14.77
#